data_AF-A0ABF7PZN7-F1
#
_entry.id   AF-A0ABF7PZN7-F1
#
_cell.length_a   1.000
_cell.length_b   1.000
_cell.length_c   1.000
_cell.angle_alpha   90.00
_cell.angle_beta   90.00
_cell.angle_gamma   90.00
#
_symmetry.space_group_name_H-M   'P 1'
#
loop_
_entity.id
_entity.type
_entity.pdbx_description
1 polymer ?
#
loop_
_entity_poly.entity_id
_entity_poly.type
_entity_poly.pdbx_seq_one_letter_code
_entity_poly.pdbx_strand_id
1 'polypeptide(L)'
;MTPLSDTRRDHSPAVRLGHDAVSAVRLSQELTADIDVWAETHQTTRSDAISQLVTIGLHASRPTAMSETKVQDPLAIEQNAIRLIDQMLDPSLPADERERRIRRLIEGPAEFAGERIDLPKHPG
;
A
#
# COMPACT_ATOMS: atom_id res chain seq x y z
N MET A 1 -39.89 -16.36 -53.84
CA MET A 1 -39.39 -15.22 -53.06
C MET A 1 -39.68 -15.49 -51.59
N THR A 2 -38.71 -16.05 -50.89
CA THR A 2 -38.77 -16.33 -49.44
C THR A 2 -37.93 -15.28 -48.71
N PRO A 3 -38.47 -14.55 -47.71
CA PRO A 3 -37.61 -13.76 -46.85
C PRO A 3 -37.08 -14.64 -45.71
N LEU A 4 -35.76 -14.73 -45.59
CA LEU A 4 -35.08 -15.22 -44.39
C LEU A 4 -35.18 -14.13 -43.32
N SER A 5 -35.95 -14.37 -42.26
CA SER A 5 -35.92 -13.53 -41.07
C SER A 5 -34.70 -13.91 -40.23
N ASP A 6 -33.68 -13.06 -40.32
CA ASP A 6 -32.52 -13.01 -39.44
C ASP A 6 -32.98 -12.65 -38.02
N THR A 7 -32.94 -13.62 -37.11
CA THR A 7 -33.16 -13.37 -35.67
C THR A 7 -31.81 -13.19 -35.01
N ARG A 8 -31.22 -12.02 -35.21
CA ARG A 8 -30.15 -11.50 -34.37
C ARG A 8 -30.69 -11.36 -32.94
N ARG A 9 -30.48 -12.39 -32.12
CA ARG A 9 -30.75 -12.30 -30.68
C ARG A 9 -29.82 -11.25 -30.09
N ASP A 10 -30.34 -10.05 -29.88
CA ASP A 10 -29.79 -9.09 -28.94
C ASP A 10 -29.76 -9.74 -27.55
N HIS A 11 -28.59 -10.22 -27.15
CA HIS A 11 -28.33 -10.63 -25.78
C HIS A 11 -28.01 -9.35 -25.00
N SER A 12 -29.03 -8.54 -24.74
CA SER A 12 -28.94 -7.51 -23.71
C SER A 12 -28.90 -8.24 -22.36
N PRO A 13 -27.80 -8.20 -21.60
CA PRO A 13 -27.78 -8.83 -20.30
C PRO A 13 -28.68 -7.99 -19.39
N ALA A 14 -29.80 -8.57 -19.01
CA ALA A 14 -30.67 -8.02 -17.99
C ALA A 14 -29.84 -7.83 -16.72
N VAL A 15 -29.62 -6.57 -16.35
CA VAL A 15 -28.96 -6.15 -15.11
C VAL A 15 -29.80 -6.68 -13.95
N ARG A 16 -29.43 -7.84 -13.41
CA ARG A 16 -29.90 -8.29 -12.11
C ARG A 16 -29.15 -7.48 -11.07
N LEU A 17 -29.81 -6.43 -10.62
CA LEU A 17 -29.40 -5.62 -9.48
C LEU A 17 -29.38 -6.50 -8.23
N GLY A 18 -28.19 -6.95 -7.84
CA GLY A 18 -27.95 -7.73 -6.62
C GLY A 18 -26.90 -8.83 -6.81
N HIS A 19 -25.66 -8.51 -6.43
CA HIS A 19 -24.46 -9.37 -6.39
C HIS A 19 -23.79 -9.60 -7.76
N ASP A 20 -22.64 -8.93 -7.94
CA ASP A 20 -21.66 -9.00 -9.03
C ASP A 20 -22.19 -9.19 -10.46
N ALA A 21 -22.17 -8.09 -11.23
CA ALA A 21 -22.34 -8.16 -12.67
C ALA A 21 -21.21 -8.99 -13.29
N VAL A 22 -21.55 -10.12 -13.90
CA VAL A 22 -20.60 -10.97 -14.61
C VAL A 22 -20.14 -10.26 -15.88
N SER A 23 -18.84 -9.97 -15.97
CA SER A 23 -18.21 -9.34 -17.13
C SER A 23 -17.29 -10.35 -17.83
N ALA A 24 -17.39 -10.44 -19.16
CA ALA A 24 -16.48 -11.26 -19.96
C ALA A 24 -15.17 -10.50 -20.18
N VAL A 25 -14.05 -11.11 -19.80
CA VAL A 25 -12.70 -10.55 -19.98
C VAL A 25 -11.91 -11.42 -20.95
N ARG A 26 -11.21 -10.79 -21.90
CA ARG A 26 -10.31 -11.49 -22.81
C ARG A 26 -8.92 -11.59 -22.18
N LEU A 27 -8.45 -12.81 -21.95
CA LEU A 27 -7.12 -13.12 -21.38
C LEU A 27 -6.33 -14.00 -22.36
N SER A 28 -4.99 -13.91 -22.32
CA SER A 28 -4.14 -14.87 -23.02
C SER A 28 -4.18 -16.23 -22.29
N GLN A 29 -3.83 -17.31 -22.99
CA GLN A 29 -3.76 -18.64 -22.39
C GLN A 29 -2.73 -18.71 -21.26
N GLU A 30 -1.57 -18.07 -21.45
CA GLU A 30 -0.50 -17.96 -20.46
C GLU A 30 -0.99 -17.25 -19.18
N LEU A 31 -1.59 -16.06 -19.32
CA LEU A 31 -2.12 -15.31 -18.17
C LEU A 31 -3.22 -16.08 -17.44
N THR A 32 -4.02 -16.87 -18.17
CA THR A 32 -5.05 -17.72 -17.55
C THR A 32 -4.41 -18.83 -16.70
N ALA A 33 -3.32 -19.44 -17.17
CA ALA A 33 -2.59 -20.45 -16.42
C ALA A 33 -1.94 -19.86 -15.15
N ASP A 34 -1.37 -18.66 -15.23
CA ASP A 34 -0.79 -17.97 -14.06
C ASP A 34 -1.86 -17.65 -13.00
N ILE A 35 -3.04 -17.19 -13.44
CA ILE A 35 -4.19 -16.93 -12.56
C ILE A 35 -4.67 -18.24 -11.90
N ASP A 36 -4.69 -19.34 -12.63
CA ASP A 36 -5.09 -20.65 -12.08
C ASP A 36 -4.12 -21.14 -11.00
N VAL A 37 -2.82 -21.05 -11.26
CA VAL A 37 -1.78 -21.38 -10.25
C VAL A 37 -1.92 -20.49 -9.01
N TRP A 38 -2.20 -19.20 -9.21
CA TRP A 38 -2.43 -18.28 -8.10
C TRP A 38 -3.69 -18.67 -7.31
N ALA A 39 -4.78 -18.99 -7.99
CA ALA A 39 -6.04 -19.41 -7.38
C ALA A 39 -5.87 -20.71 -6.56
N GLU A 40 -5.14 -21.69 -7.08
CA GLU A 40 -4.81 -22.93 -6.37
C GLU A 40 -4.00 -22.65 -5.10
N THR A 41 -2.99 -21.79 -5.20
CA THR A 41 -2.13 -21.41 -4.06
C THR A 41 -2.93 -20.72 -2.95
N HIS A 42 -3.91 -19.89 -3.31
CA HIS A 42 -4.72 -19.13 -2.38
C HIS A 42 -6.05 -19.83 -2.01
N GLN A 43 -6.31 -21.01 -2.56
CA GLN A 43 -7.53 -21.80 -2.36
C GLN A 43 -8.81 -21.01 -2.69
N THR A 44 -8.77 -20.22 -3.77
CA THR A 44 -9.89 -19.39 -4.23
C THR A 44 -10.42 -19.86 -5.58
N THR A 45 -11.62 -19.42 -5.94
CA THR A 45 -12.13 -19.65 -7.30
C THR A 45 -11.37 -18.75 -8.29
N ARG A 46 -11.33 -19.14 -9.58
CA ARG A 46 -10.74 -18.30 -10.63
C ARG A 46 -11.34 -16.89 -10.66
N SER A 47 -12.66 -16.76 -10.47
CA SER A 47 -13.33 -15.45 -10.43
C SER A 47 -12.87 -14.61 -9.24
N ASP A 48 -12.73 -15.21 -8.06
CA ASP A 48 -12.25 -14.50 -6.88
C ASP A 48 -10.78 -14.11 -7.02
N ALA A 49 -9.97 -14.98 -7.61
CA ALA A 49 -8.57 -14.71 -7.91
C ALA A 49 -8.43 -13.51 -8.86
N ILE A 50 -9.22 -13.47 -9.93
CA ILE A 50 -9.25 -12.33 -10.86
C ILE A 50 -9.64 -11.05 -10.11
N SER A 51 -10.71 -11.07 -9.32
CA SER A 51 -11.16 -9.90 -8.56
C SER A 51 -10.08 -9.41 -7.59
N GLN A 52 -9.45 -10.30 -6.84
CA GLN A 52 -8.39 -9.96 -5.88
C GLN A 52 -7.14 -9.41 -6.57
N LEU A 53 -6.67 -10.07 -7.64
CA LEU A 53 -5.51 -9.61 -8.40
C LEU A 53 -5.76 -8.24 -9.04
N VAL A 54 -6.96 -8.01 -9.57
CA VAL A 54 -7.36 -6.69 -10.09
C VAL A 54 -7.40 -5.65 -8.96
N THR A 55 -7.97 -5.98 -7.80
CA THR A 55 -7.96 -5.08 -6.64
C THR A 55 -6.54 -4.72 -6.22
N ILE A 56 -5.66 -5.70 -6.07
CA ILE A 56 -4.24 -5.49 -5.73
C ILE A 56 -3.56 -4.62 -6.80
N GLY A 57 -3.77 -4.94 -8.08
CA GLY A 57 -3.26 -4.20 -9.22
C GLY A 57 -3.72 -2.74 -9.22
N LEU A 58 -4.99 -2.48 -8.91
CA LEU A 58 -5.54 -1.12 -8.78
C LEU A 58 -4.97 -0.38 -7.56
N HIS A 59 -4.74 -1.06 -6.44
CA HIS A 59 -4.08 -0.45 -5.29
C HIS A 59 -2.62 -0.10 -5.57
N ALA A 60 -1.90 -0.94 -6.31
CA ALA A 60 -0.50 -0.72 -6.70
C ALA A 60 -0.35 0.30 -7.85
N SER A 61 -1.33 0.35 -8.76
CA SER A 61 -1.33 1.22 -9.95
C SER A 61 -1.97 2.58 -9.70
N ARG A 62 -2.65 2.77 -8.56
CA ARG A 62 -2.88 4.12 -8.07
C ARG A 62 -1.52 4.80 -8.14
N PRO A 63 -1.42 5.98 -8.79
CA PRO A 63 -0.27 6.80 -8.57
C PRO A 63 -0.16 6.82 -7.05
N THR A 64 0.94 6.27 -6.54
CA THR A 64 1.55 6.89 -5.39
C THR A 64 1.70 8.30 -5.92
N ALA A 65 0.70 9.16 -5.66
CA ALA A 65 0.92 10.58 -5.57
C ALA A 65 2.12 10.57 -4.67
N MET A 66 3.32 10.69 -5.26
CA MET A 66 4.62 10.66 -4.59
C MET A 66 4.31 11.36 -3.32
N SER A 67 4.17 10.61 -2.21
CA SER A 67 3.36 11.09 -1.08
C SER A 67 3.75 12.51 -0.97
N GLU A 68 2.86 13.43 -1.38
CA GLU A 68 3.14 14.83 -1.17
C GLU A 68 3.33 14.74 0.31
N THR A 69 4.60 14.85 0.73
CA THR A 69 4.97 14.85 2.12
C THR A 69 4.15 16.03 2.54
N LYS A 70 2.92 15.76 2.99
CA LYS A 70 1.85 16.74 3.13
C LYS A 70 2.50 17.62 4.13
N VAL A 71 3.09 18.74 3.68
CA VAL A 71 4.25 19.34 4.35
C VAL A 71 3.84 19.39 5.79
N GLN A 72 4.33 18.41 6.57
CA GLN A 72 3.66 18.14 7.83
C GLN A 72 3.99 19.39 8.60
N ASP A 73 2.96 20.04 9.13
CA ASP A 73 3.13 21.28 9.87
C ASP A 73 4.34 21.07 10.78
N PRO A 74 5.44 21.84 10.61
CA PRO A 74 6.68 21.57 11.33
C PRO A 74 6.44 21.43 12.84
N LEU A 75 5.45 22.17 13.35
CA LEU A 75 5.00 22.09 14.72
C LEU A 75 4.35 20.74 15.07
N ALA A 76 3.54 20.18 14.17
CA ALA A 76 2.93 18.86 14.37
C ALA A 76 3.97 17.73 14.35
N ILE A 77 5.01 17.84 13.51
CA ILE A 77 6.14 16.89 13.50
C ILE A 77 6.86 16.95 14.85
N GLU A 78 7.21 18.16 15.30
CA GLU A 78 7.90 18.38 16.56
C GLU A 78 7.10 17.84 17.76
N GLN A 79 5.81 18.14 17.83
CA GLN A 79 4.92 17.65 18.89
C GLN A 79 4.83 16.12 18.91
N ASN A 80 4.78 15.49 17.74
CA ASN A 80 4.76 14.03 17.66
C ASN A 80 6.09 13.43 18.13
N ALA A 81 7.22 14.04 17.73
CA ALA A 81 8.55 13.61 18.16
C ALA A 81 8.71 13.71 19.68
N ILE A 82 8.32 14.82 20.30
CA ILE A 82 8.34 15.00 21.77
C ILE A 82 7.53 13.89 22.44
N ARG A 83 6.29 13.67 22.00
CA ARG A 83 5.41 12.63 22.55
C ARG A 83 6.02 11.23 22.46
N LEU A 84 6.67 10.90 21.36
CA LEU A 84 7.31 9.59 21.17
C LEU A 84 8.52 9.43 22.08
N ILE A 85 9.35 10.47 22.22
CA ILE A 85 10.49 10.46 23.15
C ILE A 85 9.99 10.25 24.59
N ASP A 86 8.95 10.96 25.01
CA ASP A 86 8.37 10.82 26.34
C ASP A 86 7.88 9.39 26.63
N GLN A 87 7.30 8.71 25.63
CA GLN A 87 6.88 7.31 25.77
C GLN A 87 8.05 6.33 25.96
N MET A 88 9.25 6.69 25.49
CA MET A 88 10.45 5.85 25.58
C MET A 88 11.28 6.11 26.84
N LEU A 89 10.93 7.14 27.62
CA LEU A 89 11.60 7.50 28.87
C LEU A 89 10.90 6.87 30.06
N ASP A 90 11.69 6.33 30.99
CA ASP A 90 11.18 5.87 32.27
C ASP A 90 11.17 7.06 33.26
N PRO A 91 9.98 7.48 33.76
CA PRO A 91 9.86 8.61 34.67
C PRO A 91 10.46 8.36 36.06
N SER A 92 10.71 7.08 36.42
CA SER A 92 11.32 6.71 37.70
C SER A 92 12.84 6.91 37.75
N LEU A 93 13.47 7.14 36.59
CA LEU A 93 14.91 7.38 36.49
C LEU A 93 15.30 8.79 36.98
N PRO A 94 16.49 8.96 37.56
CA PRO A 94 17.06 10.27 37.86
C PRO A 94 17.09 11.18 36.63
N ALA A 95 16.96 12.50 36.84
CA ALA A 95 16.92 13.49 35.75
C ALA A 95 18.15 13.39 34.83
N ASP A 96 19.35 13.23 35.42
CA ASP A 96 20.60 13.15 34.65
C ASP A 96 20.66 11.92 33.73
N GLU A 97 20.04 10.81 34.14
CA GLU A 97 20.01 9.58 33.34
C GLU A 97 18.95 9.68 32.23
N ARG A 98 17.81 10.31 32.52
CA ARG A 98 16.79 10.62 31.49
C ARG A 98 17.37 11.54 30.42
N GLU A 99 18.09 12.58 30.82
CA GLU A 99 18.77 13.52 29.92
C GLU A 99 19.78 12.81 29.01
N ARG A 100 20.62 11.91 29.56
CA ARG A 100 21.53 11.08 28.76
C ARG A 100 20.79 10.22 27.73
N ARG A 101 19.65 9.65 28.12
CA ARG A 101 18.84 8.80 27.24
C ARG A 101 18.16 9.59 26.13
N ILE A 102 17.69 10.81 26.42
CA ILE A 102 17.17 11.76 25.42
C ILE A 102 18.25 12.03 24.36
N ARG A 103 19.46 12.41 24.79
CA ARG A 103 20.57 12.66 23.85
C ARG A 103 20.86 11.46 22.97
N ARG A 104 20.90 10.26 23.56
CA ARG A 104 21.13 9.03 22.79
C ARG A 104 20.01 8.72 21.78
N LEU A 105 18.76 9.07 22.07
CA LEU A 105 17.64 8.91 21.13
C LEU A 105 17.69 9.94 20.00
N ILE A 106 18.11 11.18 20.29
CA ILE A 106 18.19 12.27 19.30
C ILE A 106 19.44 12.12 18.41
N GLU A 107 20.60 11.90 19.01
CA GLU A 107 21.88 11.78 18.30
C GLU A 107 22.02 10.44 17.59
N GLY A 108 21.36 9.41 18.13
CA GLY A 108 21.50 8.03 17.70
C GLY A 108 22.81 7.39 18.17
N PRO A 109 23.04 6.11 17.85
CA PRO A 109 24.31 5.45 18.12
C PRO A 109 25.46 6.09 17.32
N ALA A 110 26.65 6.12 17.92
CA ALA A 110 27.83 6.78 17.32
C ALA A 110 28.22 6.16 15.97
N GLU A 111 27.94 4.87 15.79
CA GLU A 111 28.19 4.11 14.57
C GLU A 111 27.41 4.64 13.36
N PHE A 112 26.29 5.34 13.59
CA PHE A 112 25.42 5.88 12.55
C PHE A 112 25.44 7.40 12.46
N ALA A 113 26.16 8.09 13.36
CA ALA A 113 26.22 9.55 13.37
C ALA A 113 26.75 10.13 12.05
N GLY A 114 27.68 9.42 11.38
CA GLY A 114 28.24 9.82 10.08
C GLY A 114 27.31 9.62 8.87
N GLU A 115 26.25 8.83 9.02
CA GLU A 115 25.26 8.57 7.97
C GLU A 115 24.12 9.61 7.97
N ARG A 116 24.12 10.51 8.96
CA ARG A 116 23.13 11.59 9.08
C ARG A 116 23.20 12.56 7.90
N ILE A 117 22.12 12.61 7.13
CA ILE A 117 21.99 13.49 5.96
C ILE A 117 21.85 14.97 6.32
N ASP A 118 21.46 15.25 7.56
CA ASP A 118 21.19 16.59 8.09
C ASP A 118 22.44 17.28 8.68
N LEU A 119 23.52 16.53 8.94
CA LEU A 119 24.78 17.09 9.43
C LEU A 119 25.79 17.31 8.29
N PRO A 120 26.63 18.35 8.39
CA PRO A 120 27.74 18.53 7.47
C PRO A 120 28.70 17.35 7.59
N LYS A 121 28.94 16.64 6.48
CA LYS A 121 29.94 15.57 6.42
C LYS A 121 31.32 16.21 6.59
N HIS A 122 32.08 15.77 7.59
CA HIS A 122 33.46 16.22 7.75
C HIS A 122 34.28 15.80 6.51
N PRO A 123 34.91 16.73 5.78
CA PRO A 123 35.85 16.38 4.72
C PRO A 123 37.08 15.76 5.38
N GLY A 124 37.47 14.57 4.91
CA GLY A 124 38.69 13.87 5.31
C GLY A 124 39.96 14.51 4.76
#